data_AF-A0A7D9L2R6-F1
#
_entry.id   AF-A0A7D9L2R6-F1
#
_cell.length_a   1.000
_cell.length_b   1.000
_cell.length_c   1.000
_cell.angle_alpha   90.00
_cell.angle_beta   90.00
_cell.angle_gamma   90.00
#
_symmetry.space_group_name_H-M   'P 1'
#
loop_
_entity.id
_entity.type
_entity.pdbx_description
1 polymer ?
#
loop_
_entity_poly.entity_id
_entity_poly.type
_entity_poly.pdbx_seq_one_letter_code
_entity_poly.pdbx_strand_id
1 'polypeptide(L)' 'MDSGSLNGVIFLDLKKAFDCVDHNILTTKMDYYGIRGRDLAWFESYLTNRIQFCK' A
#
# COMPACT_ATOMS: atom_id res chain seq x y z
N MET A 1 24.44 19.47 30.27
CA MET A 1 22.99 19.57 30.02
C MET A 1 22.73 18.76 28.77
N ASP A 2 22.36 17.50 28.94
CA ASP A 2 22.07 16.62 27.81
C ASP A 2 20.70 16.99 27.25
N SER A 3 20.71 17.74 26.15
CA SER A 3 19.51 18.05 25.39
C SER A 3 19.01 16.76 24.74
N GLY A 4 18.08 16.08 25.41
CA GLY A 4 17.44 14.85 24.92
C GLY A 4 16.80 15.09 23.55
N SER A 5 17.43 14.57 22.50
CA SER A 5 16.88 14.58 21.15
C SER A 5 15.66 13.68 21.10
N LEU A 6 14.47 14.26 20.95
CA LEU A 6 13.21 13.51 20.80
C LEU A 6 13.25 12.75 19.47
N ASN A 7 13.50 11.44 19.52
CA ASN A 7 13.49 10.59 18.34
C ASN A 7 12.07 10.00 18.17
N GLY A 8 11.33 10.51 17.19
CA GLY A 8 9.97 10.05 16.89
C GLY A 8 10.00 8.98 15.79
N VAL A 9 9.41 7.81 16.07
CA VAL A 9 9.25 6.76 15.06
C VAL A 9 7.80 6.75 14.58
N ILE A 10 7.61 6.92 13.27
CA ILE A 10 6.31 6.79 12.62
C ILE A 10 6.21 5.37 12.07
N PHE A 11 5.35 4.56 12.69
CA PHE A 11 5.00 3.24 12.18
C PHE A 11 3.82 3.38 11.21
N LEU A 12 4.12 3.42 9.92
CA LEU A 12 3.10 3.35 8.88
C LEU A 12 2.73 1.88 8.66
N ASP A 13 1.50 1.55 9.04
CA ASP A 13 0.88 0.29 8.65
C ASP A 13 0.54 0.37 7.16
N LEU A 14 1.52 0.01 6.32
CA LEU A 14 1.38 0.02 4.87
C LEU A 14 0.24 -0.89 4.42
N LYS A 15 -0.07 -1.94 5.19
CA LYS A 15 -1.20 -2.82 4.91
C LYS A 15 -2.49 -1.98 4.86
N LYS A 16 -2.82 -1.22 5.91
CA LYS A 16 -4.00 -0.31 5.88
C LYS A 16 -3.89 0.79 4.82
N ALA A 17 -2.69 1.32 4.56
CA ALA A 17 -2.51 2.39 3.57
C ALA A 17 -2.88 1.92 2.15
N PHE A 18 -2.55 0.68 1.79
CA PHE A 18 -2.91 0.10 0.49
C PHE A 18 -4.39 -0.30 0.39
N ASP A 19 -5.06 -0.65 1.49
CA ASP A 19 -6.51 -0.90 1.50
C ASP A 19 -7.34 0.40 1.38
N CYS A 20 -6.79 1.54 1.81
CA CYS A 20 -7.45 2.85 1.70
C CYS A 20 -7.26 3.52 0.33
N VAL A 21 -6.31 3.07 -0.48
CA VAL A 21 -6.07 3.65 -1.81
C VAL A 21 -7.05 3.04 -2.79
N ASP A 22 -7.70 3.88 -3.59
CA ASP A 22 -8.59 3.44 -4.66
C ASP A 22 -7.82 2.56 -5.66
N HIS A 23 -8.24 1.29 -5.75
CA HIS A 23 -7.55 0.29 -6.57
C HIS A 23 -7.52 0.70 -8.04
N ASN A 24 -8.54 1.39 -8.56
CA ASN A 24 -8.54 1.85 -9.95
C ASN A 24 -7.43 2.88 -10.20
N ILE A 25 -7.19 3.78 -9.25
CA ILE A 25 -6.15 4.81 -9.37
C ILE A 25 -4.77 4.14 -9.33
N LEU A 26 -4.59 3.14 -8.47
CA LEU A 26 -3.32 2.43 -8.35
C LEU A 26 -3.01 1.59 -9.60
N THR A 27 -3.98 0.82 -10.09
CA THR A 27 -3.85 0.01 -11.32
C THR A 27 -3.57 0.89 -12.54
N THR A 28 -4.26 2.03 -12.66
CA THR A 28 -4.01 2.99 -13.74
C THR A 28 -2.60 3.58 -13.67
N LYS A 29 -2.11 3.91 -12.48
CA LYS A 29 -0.72 4.37 -12.31
C LYS A 29 0.29 3.28 -12.63
N MET A 30 0.03 2.03 -12.25
CA MET A 30 0.91 0.90 -12.56
C MET A 30 1.00 0.65 -14.07
N ASP A 31 -0.12 0.70 -14.80
CA ASP A 31 -0.10 0.62 -16.27
C ASP A 31 0.64 1.80 -16.90
N TYR A 32 0.48 3.02 -16.33
CA TYR A 32 1.22 4.20 -16.76
C TYR A 32 2.74 4.05 -16.56
N TYR A 33 3.17 3.42 -15.46
CA TYR A 33 4.57 3.10 -15.21
C TYR A 33 5.09 1.91 -16.05
N GLY A 34 4.24 1.26 -16.84
CA GLY A 34 4.61 0.16 -17.74
C GLY A 34 4.46 -1.23 -17.13
N ILE A 35 3.86 -1.36 -15.94
CA ILE A 35 3.50 -2.66 -15.36
C ILE A 35 2.26 -3.16 -16.08
N ARG A 36 2.39 -4.20 -16.91
CA ARG A 36 1.33 -4.67 -17.81
C ARG A 36 1.15 -6.17 -17.77
N GLY A 37 -0.02 -6.63 -18.22
CA GLY A 37 -0.31 -8.05 -18.40
C GLY A 37 -0.38 -8.80 -17.06
N ARG A 38 0.47 -9.82 -16.91
CA ARG A 38 0.40 -10.75 -15.77
C ARG A 38 0.73 -10.07 -14.43
N ASP A 39 1.65 -9.11 -14.43
CA ASP A 39 2.05 -8.41 -13.21
C ASP A 39 0.94 -7.46 -12.74
N LEU A 40 0.27 -6.76 -13.67
CA LEU A 40 -0.86 -5.91 -13.36
C LEU A 40 -2.04 -6.72 -12.81
N ALA A 41 -2.36 -7.84 -13.45
CA ALA A 41 -3.42 -8.74 -12.99
C ALA A 41 -3.10 -9.36 -11.60
N TRP A 42 -1.82 -9.62 -11.32
CA TRP A 42 -1.38 -10.06 -9.99
C TRP A 42 -1.60 -8.97 -8.94
N PHE A 43 -1.25 -7.71 -9.24
CA PHE A 43 -1.50 -6.59 -8.35
C PHE A 43 -3.00 -6.35 -8.13
N GLU A 44 -3.79 -6.39 -9.18
CA GLU A 44 -5.24 -6.23 -9.10
C GLU A 44 -5.89 -7.31 -8.24
N SER A 45 -5.45 -8.57 -8.39
CA SER A 45 -5.89 -9.68 -7.54
C SER A 45 -5.43 -9.53 -6.09
N TYR A 46 -4.20 -9.07 -5.87
CA TYR A 46 -3.62 -8.85 -4.54
C TYR A 46 -4.34 -7.75 -3.75
N LEU A 47 -4.78 -6.68 -4.42
CA LEU A 47 -5.47 -5.55 -3.81
C LEU A 47 -6.96 -5.85 -3.61
N THR A 48 -7.62 -6.50 -4.58
CA THR A 48 -9.07 -6.70 -4.56
C THR A 48 -9.53 -7.79 -3.57
N ASN A 49 -8.66 -8.76 -3.22
CA ASN A 49 -9.04 -9.89 -2.37
C ASN A 49 -8.62 -9.72 -0.89
N ARG A 50 -8.63 -8.49 -0.38
CA ARG A 50 -8.22 -8.15 0.99
C ARG A 50 -9.42 -8.20 1.93
N ILE A 51 -9.79 -9.40 2.38
CA ILE A 51 -10.71 -9.58 3.51
C ILE A 51 -9.92 -9.50 4.81
N GLN A 52 -10.08 -8.41 5.56
CA GLN A 52 -9.57 -8.33 6.93
C GLN A 52 -10.40 -9.24 7.82
N PHE A 53 -9.93 -10.46 8.05
CA PHE A 53 -10.49 -11.35 9.05
C PHE A 53 -10.03 -10.89 10.44
N CYS A 54 -10.82 -10.03 11.09
CA CYS A 54 -10.68 -9.76 12.52
C CYS A 54 -11.37 -10.89 13.29
N LYS A 55 -10.62 -11.56 14.16
CA LYS A 55 -11.15 -12.48 15.17
C LYS A 55 -11.09 -11.79 16.52
#